data_AF-A0A966K527-F1
#
_entry.id   AF-A0A966K527-F1
#
_cell.length_a   1.000
_cell.length_b   1.000
_cell.length_c   1.000
_cell.angle_alpha   90.00
_cell.angle_beta   90.00
_cell.angle_gamma   90.00
#
_symmetry.space_group_name_H-M   'P 1'
#
loop_
_entity.id
_entity.type
_entity.pdbx_description
1 polymer ?
#
loop_
_entity_poly.entity_id
_entity_poly.type
_entity_poly.pdbx_seq_one_letter_code
_entity_poly.pdbx_strand_id
1 'polypeptide(L)'
;IVETRRAGLPASEGVRWESQGAGEFTIETINRPERGTSITLHLREGEDELLSSWKLKSIIRKYSDHISLPIQMHKEEWDEEKKEQVTKDEFETINQATALWARPKSEITDEQYKEFYKHISHDFEGPLTYSHNRVEGRSEFTQLLFIPKKANFDLWDRNKRNGIKLYVKRVFIMDDAEQLMPMYLRFVTGVIDSADLPLNVSREILQESRDVKSIRESSTKRVLTMLEELANSEDVAKKEQYADFWKEFGQVLKEGIGEDVSNQERIAKLARFASTHTDSSEQTVTLADYVSRMKEGQDKIYYVTGESYIAAKNSPHLEIFKKKGVEVLLLSDRVDEWLLSYFHEFDGKALVSVAKGGLDLGALADEAEKKEQKETEEQYKDLIERMKKSLDGKVKDVRVTLRLTDSPACLVADEHELSANLLRMLKAAGQQAPDSKPILEINPQHPLVLKLKYEDKQFDDWATILFDQALLAEGGQLQDPAGYVKRINQMLLA
;
A
#
# COMPACT_ATOMS: atom_id res chain seq x y z
N ILE A 1 34.87 1.99 -26.39
CA ILE A 1 35.01 0.72 -27.15
C ILE A 1 34.66 -0.43 -26.22
N VAL A 2 33.87 -1.40 -26.68
CA VAL A 2 33.51 -2.62 -25.94
C VAL A 2 33.93 -3.82 -26.78
N GLU A 3 34.71 -4.72 -26.21
CA GLU A 3 35.10 -5.96 -26.88
C GLU A 3 34.66 -7.16 -26.06
N THR A 4 33.91 -8.08 -26.64
CA THR A 4 33.33 -9.19 -25.89
C THR A 4 33.37 -10.51 -26.65
N ARG A 5 33.41 -11.62 -25.90
CA ARG A 5 33.13 -12.96 -26.42
C ARG A 5 32.37 -13.77 -25.38
N ARG A 6 31.19 -14.26 -25.76
CA ARG A 6 30.41 -15.20 -24.95
C ARG A 6 31.19 -16.51 -24.74
N ALA A 7 31.11 -17.07 -23.54
CA ALA A 7 31.70 -18.39 -23.27
C ALA A 7 31.05 -19.48 -24.14
N GLY A 8 31.87 -20.40 -24.66
CA GLY A 8 31.42 -21.50 -25.52
C GLY A 8 31.49 -21.21 -27.02
N LEU A 9 31.73 -19.96 -27.44
CA LEU A 9 31.97 -19.59 -28.83
C LEU A 9 33.47 -19.62 -29.17
N PRO A 10 33.84 -19.89 -30.44
CA PRO A 10 35.24 -19.85 -30.88
C PRO A 10 35.81 -18.43 -30.79
N ALA A 11 37.15 -18.33 -30.71
CA ALA A 11 37.84 -17.04 -30.60
C ALA A 11 37.55 -16.09 -31.78
N SER A 12 37.25 -16.64 -32.96
CA SER A 12 36.90 -15.89 -34.16
C SER A 12 35.53 -15.20 -34.10
N GLU A 13 34.71 -15.52 -33.10
CA GLU A 13 33.39 -14.90 -32.89
C GLU A 13 33.41 -13.83 -31.78
N GLY A 14 34.57 -13.23 -31.53
CA GLY A 14 34.64 -12.02 -30.73
C GLY A 14 33.92 -10.87 -31.44
N VAL A 15 33.38 -9.94 -30.66
CA VAL A 15 32.68 -8.76 -31.18
C VAL A 15 33.30 -7.51 -30.58
N ARG A 16 33.64 -6.53 -31.44
CA ARG A 16 33.96 -5.16 -31.06
C ARG A 16 32.76 -4.27 -31.37
N TRP A 17 32.33 -3.52 -30.37
CA TRP A 17 31.35 -2.46 -30.48
C TRP A 17 32.02 -1.13 -30.17
N GLU A 18 31.86 -0.14 -31.02
CA GLU A 18 32.43 1.20 -30.82
C GLU A 18 31.37 2.27 -31.05
N SER A 19 31.32 3.27 -30.17
CA SER A 19 30.44 4.42 -30.29
C SER A 19 31.07 5.63 -29.64
N GLN A 20 30.79 6.80 -30.23
CA GLN A 20 31.09 8.11 -29.65
C GLN A 20 29.93 8.67 -28.80
N GLY A 21 28.83 7.92 -28.64
CA GLY A 21 27.64 8.36 -27.90
C GLY A 21 26.73 9.33 -28.66
N ALA A 22 26.91 9.47 -29.98
CA ALA A 22 26.18 10.40 -30.84
C ALA A 22 24.99 9.76 -31.60
N GLY A 23 24.47 8.64 -31.11
CA GLY A 23 23.32 7.93 -31.70
C GLY A 23 23.67 6.86 -32.74
N GLU A 24 24.93 6.81 -33.19
CA GLU A 24 25.45 5.76 -34.07
C GLU A 24 26.53 4.92 -33.38
N PHE A 25 26.68 3.66 -33.82
CA PHE A 25 27.71 2.74 -33.35
C PHE A 25 28.12 1.78 -34.47
N THR A 26 29.33 1.23 -34.37
CA THR A 26 29.84 0.19 -35.27
C THR A 26 29.92 -1.14 -34.54
N ILE A 27 29.71 -2.23 -35.28
CA ILE A 27 29.91 -3.60 -34.81
C ILE A 27 30.86 -4.29 -35.78
N GLU A 28 31.92 -4.87 -35.26
CA GLU A 28 32.94 -5.59 -36.01
C GLU A 28 33.15 -6.98 -35.38
N THR A 29 33.28 -8.01 -36.21
CA THR A 29 33.72 -9.33 -35.76
C THR A 29 35.24 -9.34 -35.62
N ILE A 30 35.74 -9.72 -34.46
CA ILE A 30 37.17 -9.73 -34.11
C ILE A 30 37.60 -11.10 -33.60
N ASN A 31 38.90 -11.39 -33.70
CA ASN A 31 39.47 -12.54 -33.04
C ASN A 31 39.82 -12.21 -31.57
N ARG A 32 39.08 -12.78 -30.62
CA ARG A 32 39.27 -12.60 -29.17
C ARG A 32 39.45 -13.96 -28.47
N PRO A 33 40.69 -14.36 -28.12
CA PRO A 33 40.95 -15.62 -27.42
C PRO A 33 40.32 -15.71 -26.02
N GLU A 34 40.12 -14.58 -25.37
CA GLU A 34 39.59 -14.47 -24.00
C GLU A 34 38.06 -14.50 -23.96
N ARG A 35 37.46 -15.04 -22.89
CA ARG A 35 36.00 -14.93 -22.63
C ARG A 35 35.71 -13.64 -21.86
N GLY A 36 34.45 -13.20 -21.93
CA GLY A 36 33.98 -12.03 -21.18
C GLY A 36 34.09 -10.75 -21.99
N THR A 37 34.07 -9.61 -21.31
CA THR A 37 33.96 -8.28 -21.91
C THR A 37 35.05 -7.35 -21.37
N SER A 38 35.72 -6.63 -22.28
CA SER A 38 36.57 -5.48 -21.97
C SER A 38 35.84 -4.20 -22.38
N ILE A 39 35.84 -3.20 -21.52
CA ILE A 39 35.26 -1.87 -21.79
C ILE A 39 36.39 -0.85 -21.70
N THR A 40 36.73 -0.24 -22.83
CA THR A 40 37.69 0.86 -22.92
C THR A 40 36.95 2.18 -23.01
N LEU A 41 37.10 3.02 -22.00
CA LEU A 41 36.54 4.37 -21.94
C LEU A 41 37.61 5.38 -22.37
N HIS A 42 37.34 6.11 -23.46
CA HIS A 42 38.14 7.28 -23.83
C HIS A 42 37.58 8.46 -23.05
N LEU A 43 38.32 8.89 -22.02
CA LEU A 43 37.91 9.98 -21.15
C LEU A 43 37.86 11.30 -21.92
N ARG A 44 36.94 12.18 -21.53
CA ARG A 44 36.85 13.54 -22.07
C ARG A 44 37.98 14.39 -21.48
N GLU A 45 38.34 15.45 -22.19
CA GLU A 45 39.27 16.46 -21.67
C GLU A 45 38.74 17.02 -20.34
N GLY A 46 39.60 17.05 -19.31
CA GLY A 46 39.26 17.51 -17.97
C GLY A 46 38.83 16.40 -16.99
N GLU A 47 38.62 15.16 -17.43
CA GLU A 47 38.23 14.01 -16.58
C GLU A 47 39.44 13.16 -16.12
N ASP A 48 40.66 13.72 -16.19
CA ASP A 48 41.92 13.03 -15.87
C ASP A 48 41.97 12.50 -14.42
N GLU A 49 41.12 13.01 -13.53
CA GLU A 49 41.02 12.48 -12.17
C GLU A 49 40.61 11.00 -12.12
N LEU A 50 39.90 10.50 -13.13
CA LEU A 50 39.53 9.09 -13.25
C LEU A 50 40.68 8.19 -13.72
N LEU A 51 41.83 8.77 -14.07
CA LEU A 51 43.08 8.02 -14.28
C LEU A 51 43.83 7.79 -12.95
N SER A 52 43.45 8.48 -11.87
CA SER A 52 44.09 8.30 -10.56
C SER A 52 43.68 6.98 -9.92
N SER A 53 44.66 6.11 -9.68
CA SER A 53 44.45 4.87 -8.95
C SER A 53 43.85 5.07 -7.56
N TRP A 54 44.25 6.12 -6.83
CA TRP A 54 43.65 6.44 -5.54
C TRP A 54 42.16 6.79 -5.66
N LYS A 55 41.80 7.61 -6.65
CA LYS A 55 40.41 7.99 -6.93
C LYS A 55 39.57 6.76 -7.31
N LEU A 56 40.07 5.92 -8.21
CA LEU A 56 39.40 4.69 -8.62
C LEU A 56 39.23 3.71 -7.46
N LYS A 57 40.27 3.49 -6.64
CA LYS A 57 40.17 2.65 -5.43
C LYS A 57 39.12 3.18 -4.45
N SER A 58 39.06 4.50 -4.28
CA SER A 58 38.03 5.16 -3.46
C SER A 58 36.62 4.94 -4.01
N ILE A 59 36.42 5.10 -5.32
CA ILE A 59 35.15 4.83 -6.01
C ILE A 59 34.74 3.36 -5.84
N ILE A 60 35.64 2.41 -6.09
CA ILE A 60 35.37 0.97 -5.97
C ILE A 60 34.98 0.62 -4.53
N ARG A 61 35.72 1.11 -3.53
CA ARG A 61 35.42 0.87 -2.12
C ARG A 61 34.10 1.52 -1.69
N LYS A 62 33.72 2.63 -2.31
CA LYS A 62 32.47 3.31 -1.99
C LYS A 62 31.25 2.59 -2.58
N TYR A 63 31.33 2.20 -3.86
CA TYR A 63 30.16 1.75 -4.61
C TYR A 63 30.13 0.25 -4.92
N SER A 64 31.24 -0.47 -4.74
CA SER A 64 31.37 -1.86 -5.19
C SER A 64 31.99 -2.79 -4.14
N ASP A 65 32.17 -2.32 -2.91
CA ASP A 65 32.74 -3.12 -1.82
C ASP A 65 31.85 -4.31 -1.42
N HIS A 66 30.55 -4.22 -1.71
CA HIS A 66 29.55 -5.25 -1.47
C HIS A 66 29.51 -6.35 -2.54
N ILE A 67 30.22 -6.18 -3.66
CA ILE A 67 30.26 -7.16 -4.74
C ILE A 67 31.10 -8.37 -4.31
N SER A 68 30.52 -9.57 -4.44
CA SER A 68 31.16 -10.83 -4.02
C SER A 68 32.30 -11.28 -4.96
N LEU A 69 32.39 -10.71 -6.16
CA LEU A 69 33.49 -10.96 -7.09
C LEU A 69 34.69 -10.06 -6.76
N PRO A 70 35.92 -10.56 -6.86
CA PRO A 70 37.11 -9.74 -6.66
C PRO A 70 37.23 -8.71 -7.79
N ILE A 71 37.24 -7.43 -7.42
CA ILE A 71 37.54 -6.30 -8.28
C ILE A 71 39.02 -6.01 -8.11
N GLN A 72 39.76 -6.18 -9.18
CA GLN A 72 41.21 -6.12 -9.17
C GLN A 72 41.72 -4.90 -9.92
N MET A 73 42.76 -4.26 -9.38
CA MET A 73 43.52 -3.22 -10.06
C MET A 73 45.00 -3.59 -10.03
N HIS A 74 45.76 -3.09 -10.99
CA HIS A 74 47.21 -3.21 -10.92
C HIS A 74 47.74 -2.53 -9.65
N LYS A 75 48.66 -3.19 -8.97
CA LYS A 75 49.28 -2.68 -7.74
C LYS A 75 50.16 -1.49 -8.07
N GLU A 76 50.15 -0.47 -7.21
CA GLU A 76 51.10 0.63 -7.29
C GLU A 76 52.02 0.61 -6.07
N GLU A 77 53.32 0.80 -6.32
CA GLU A 77 54.31 0.95 -5.27
C GLU A 77 55.17 2.19 -5.54
N TRP A 78 55.63 2.82 -4.46
CA TRP A 78 56.55 3.94 -4.56
C TRP A 78 57.93 3.47 -4.99
N ASP A 79 58.43 4.00 -6.10
CA ASP A 79 59.79 3.79 -6.57
C ASP A 79 60.69 4.90 -6.01
N GLU A 80 61.62 4.56 -5.10
CA GLU A 80 62.52 5.53 -4.47
C GLU A 80 63.52 6.15 -5.46
N GLU A 81 63.88 5.46 -6.54
CA GLU A 81 64.83 5.96 -7.53
C GLU A 81 64.17 6.97 -8.48
N LYS A 82 62.92 6.71 -8.88
CA LYS A 82 62.16 7.58 -9.79
C LYS A 82 61.32 8.63 -9.08
N LYS A 83 61.15 8.52 -7.76
CA LYS A 83 60.28 9.38 -6.94
C LYS A 83 58.85 9.47 -7.47
N GLU A 84 58.32 8.35 -7.96
CA GLU A 84 56.96 8.24 -8.49
C GLU A 84 56.30 6.92 -8.09
N GLN A 85 54.97 6.85 -8.15
CA GLN A 85 54.21 5.61 -8.02
C GLN A 85 54.32 4.83 -9.33
N VAL A 86 54.86 3.61 -9.29
CA VAL A 86 54.98 2.75 -10.47
C VAL A 86 53.95 1.62 -10.38
N THR A 87 53.20 1.46 -11.47
CA THR A 87 52.23 0.37 -11.63
C THR A 87 52.95 -0.95 -11.92
N LYS A 88 52.63 -1.99 -11.17
CA LYS A 88 53.16 -3.36 -11.35
C LYS A 88 52.19 -4.22 -12.16
N ASP A 89 52.72 -5.27 -12.79
CA ASP A 89 51.90 -6.29 -13.48
C ASP A 89 51.08 -7.16 -12.52
N GLU A 90 51.39 -7.12 -11.22
CA GLU A 90 50.61 -7.81 -10.19
C GLU A 90 49.29 -7.08 -9.90
N PHE A 91 48.22 -7.86 -9.80
CA PHE A 91 46.89 -7.36 -9.41
C PHE A 91 46.69 -7.44 -7.90
N GLU A 92 46.10 -6.39 -7.32
CA GLU A 92 45.57 -6.38 -5.96
C GLU A 92 44.04 -6.31 -5.98
N THR A 93 43.39 -7.01 -5.06
CA THR A 93 41.94 -6.94 -4.87
C THR A 93 41.59 -5.71 -4.04
N ILE A 94 40.71 -4.86 -4.57
CA ILE A 94 40.38 -3.56 -3.99
C ILE A 94 39.15 -3.60 -3.11
N ASN A 95 38.14 -4.38 -3.48
CA ASN A 95 36.94 -4.63 -2.68
C ASN A 95 37.16 -5.79 -1.70
N GLN A 96 36.27 -5.93 -0.72
CA GLN A 96 36.36 -7.06 0.22
C GLN A 96 36.05 -8.44 -0.40
N ALA A 97 35.45 -8.50 -1.60
CA ALA A 97 35.11 -9.74 -2.30
C ALA A 97 34.29 -10.73 -1.44
N THR A 98 33.52 -10.19 -0.48
CA THR A 98 32.62 -10.95 0.39
C THR A 98 31.23 -10.37 0.29
N ALA A 99 30.22 -11.24 0.27
CA ALA A 99 28.83 -10.80 0.29
C ALA A 99 28.55 -9.92 1.51
N LEU A 100 27.92 -8.76 1.30
CA LEU A 100 27.70 -7.77 2.38
C LEU A 100 26.90 -8.35 3.55
N TRP A 101 25.88 -9.18 3.29
CA TRP A 101 25.11 -9.86 4.33
C TRP A 101 25.90 -10.92 5.12
N ALA A 102 27.06 -11.36 4.63
CA ALA A 102 27.89 -12.32 5.36
C ALA A 102 28.85 -11.65 6.35
N ARG A 103 29.02 -10.32 6.27
CA ARG A 103 29.91 -9.55 7.14
C ARG A 103 29.26 -9.24 8.49
N PRO A 104 30.05 -9.15 9.59
CA PRO A 104 29.54 -8.68 10.88
C PRO A 104 28.93 -7.28 10.75
N LYS A 105 27.77 -7.04 11.38
CA LYS A 105 27.06 -5.74 11.28
C LYS A 105 27.90 -4.55 11.74
N SER A 106 28.80 -4.75 12.72
CA SER A 106 29.71 -3.74 13.25
C SER A 106 30.75 -3.25 12.23
N GLU A 107 30.97 -4.01 11.16
CA GLU A 107 31.93 -3.70 10.11
C GLU A 107 31.27 -3.15 8.85
N ILE A 108 29.94 -2.94 8.86
CA ILE A 108 29.18 -2.45 7.71
C ILE A 108 28.66 -1.06 8.04
N THR A 109 29.02 -0.07 7.24
CA THR A 109 28.52 1.30 7.41
C THR A 109 27.13 1.45 6.82
N ASP A 110 26.40 2.47 7.25
CA ASP A 110 25.06 2.78 6.72
C ASP A 110 25.08 3.07 5.21
N GLU A 111 26.12 3.77 4.73
CA GLU A 111 26.35 4.00 3.29
C GLU A 111 26.51 2.69 2.52
N GLN A 112 27.19 1.68 3.09
CA GLN A 112 27.35 0.39 2.42
C GLN A 112 26.01 -0.34 2.27
N TYR A 113 25.11 -0.27 3.26
CA TYR A 113 23.75 -0.79 3.13
C TYR A 113 22.96 -0.06 2.05
N LYS A 114 23.04 1.28 2.02
CA LYS A 114 22.33 2.11 1.03
C LYS A 114 22.81 1.83 -0.40
N GLU A 115 24.12 1.74 -0.62
CA GLU A 115 24.67 1.43 -1.95
C GLU A 115 24.37 -0.01 -2.37
N PHE A 116 24.38 -0.96 -1.42
CA PHE A 116 23.94 -2.32 -1.72
C PHE A 116 22.46 -2.38 -2.13
N TYR A 117 21.58 -1.67 -1.41
CA TYR A 117 20.17 -1.55 -1.78
C TYR A 117 20.03 -1.04 -3.23
N LYS A 118 20.61 0.12 -3.55
CA LYS A 118 20.55 0.71 -4.90
C LYS A 118 21.02 -0.26 -5.98
N HIS A 119 22.08 -1.01 -5.70
CA HIS A 119 22.61 -2.01 -6.62
C HIS A 119 21.61 -3.14 -6.90
N ILE A 120 20.97 -3.69 -5.86
CA ILE A 120 20.07 -4.84 -6.01
C ILE A 120 18.65 -4.48 -6.45
N SER A 121 18.18 -3.27 -6.12
CA SER A 121 16.83 -2.79 -6.43
C SER A 121 16.74 -1.99 -7.72
N HIS A 122 17.89 -1.57 -8.26
CA HIS A 122 17.99 -0.62 -9.37
C HIS A 122 17.36 0.76 -9.06
N ASP A 123 17.23 1.09 -7.78
CA ASP A 123 16.81 2.41 -7.30
C ASP A 123 18.01 3.37 -7.27
N PHE A 124 17.75 4.66 -7.49
CA PHE A 124 18.74 5.72 -7.39
C PHE A 124 18.83 6.29 -5.97
N GLU A 125 17.74 6.18 -5.19
CA GLU A 125 17.68 6.63 -3.81
C GLU A 125 18.04 5.51 -2.83
N GLY A 126 18.37 5.89 -1.59
CA GLY A 126 18.53 4.90 -0.51
C GLY A 126 17.18 4.38 -0.01
N PRO A 127 17.16 3.24 0.68
CA PRO A 127 15.95 2.66 1.26
C PRO A 127 15.36 3.57 2.34
N LEU A 128 14.08 3.38 2.66
CA LEU A 128 13.41 4.03 3.78
C LEU A 128 13.96 3.51 5.10
N THR A 129 14.08 2.19 5.20
CA THR A 129 14.68 1.48 6.33
C THR A 129 15.17 0.10 5.89
N TYR A 130 15.96 -0.54 6.73
CA TYR A 130 16.45 -1.89 6.49
C TYR A 130 16.66 -2.68 7.76
N SER A 131 16.76 -3.99 7.59
CA SER A 131 17.00 -4.95 8.65
C SER A 131 17.98 -6.01 8.20
N HIS A 132 19.09 -6.13 8.93
CA HIS A 132 20.08 -7.19 8.73
C HIS A 132 20.03 -8.13 9.93
N ASN A 133 19.73 -9.42 9.76
CA ASN A 133 19.68 -10.40 10.86
C ASN A 133 20.15 -11.78 10.41
N ARG A 134 20.84 -12.49 11.32
CA ARG A 134 21.08 -13.94 11.18
C ARG A 134 20.09 -14.68 12.06
N VAL A 135 19.42 -15.66 11.50
CA VAL A 135 18.48 -16.56 12.18
C VAL A 135 19.19 -17.88 12.38
N GLU A 136 19.29 -18.30 13.64
CA GLU A 136 19.89 -19.55 14.07
C GLU A 136 18.80 -20.47 14.65
N GLY A 137 19.00 -21.78 14.54
CA GLY A 137 18.05 -22.77 15.05
C GLY A 137 17.78 -23.88 14.04
N ARG A 138 16.51 -24.22 13.84
CA ARG A 138 16.11 -25.33 12.96
C ARG A 138 16.45 -25.09 11.49
N SER A 139 16.24 -23.87 11.00
CA SER A 139 16.65 -23.43 9.67
C SER A 139 17.58 -22.24 9.86
N GLU A 140 18.82 -22.36 9.40
CA GLU A 140 19.82 -21.31 9.52
C GLU A 140 19.87 -20.48 8.23
N PHE A 141 19.73 -19.17 8.37
CA PHE A 141 19.82 -18.24 7.24
C PHE A 141 20.13 -16.82 7.69
N THR A 142 20.72 -16.04 6.79
CA THR A 142 20.86 -14.60 6.95
C THR A 142 19.82 -13.90 6.09
N GLN A 143 19.19 -12.86 6.63
CA GLN A 143 18.27 -11.99 5.91
C GLN A 143 18.74 -10.55 5.99
N LEU A 144 18.80 -9.90 4.83
CA LEU A 144 19.02 -8.46 4.69
C LEU A 144 17.86 -7.91 3.87
N LEU A 145 16.89 -7.30 4.55
CA LEU A 145 15.62 -6.86 4.00
C LEU A 145 15.55 -5.33 4.01
N PHE A 146 15.02 -4.75 2.94
CA PHE A 146 14.88 -3.32 2.73
C PHE A 146 13.43 -2.96 2.45
N ILE A 147 13.01 -1.79 2.94
CA ILE A 147 11.77 -1.14 2.52
C ILE A 147 12.15 0.05 1.63
N PRO A 148 11.70 0.09 0.37
CA PRO A 148 11.90 1.23 -0.52
C PRO A 148 11.27 2.51 0.03
N LYS A 149 11.78 3.69 -0.37
CA LYS A 149 11.13 4.98 -0.05
C LYS A 149 9.92 5.27 -0.92
N LYS A 150 9.88 4.71 -2.12
CA LYS A 150 8.84 4.92 -3.11
C LYS A 150 8.33 3.60 -3.64
N ALA A 151 7.03 3.53 -3.88
CA ALA A 151 6.46 2.39 -4.56
C ALA A 151 6.98 2.32 -6.01
N ASN A 152 7.45 1.14 -6.42
CA ASN A 152 7.77 0.88 -7.82
C ASN A 152 6.50 0.93 -8.68
N PHE A 153 6.64 1.32 -9.95
CA PHE A 153 5.51 1.43 -10.87
C PHE A 153 4.77 0.10 -11.09
N ASP A 154 5.44 -1.03 -10.87
CA ASP A 154 4.93 -2.40 -11.01
C ASP A 154 4.44 -3.02 -9.69
N LEU A 155 4.28 -2.23 -8.61
CA LEU A 155 3.80 -2.72 -7.30
C LEU A 155 2.47 -3.51 -7.38
N TRP A 156 1.63 -3.17 -8.35
CA TRP A 156 0.31 -3.76 -8.58
C TRP A 156 0.30 -4.80 -9.70
N ASP A 157 1.43 -5.03 -10.37
CA ASP A 157 1.58 -6.09 -11.37
C ASP A 157 1.80 -7.43 -10.65
N ARG A 158 1.14 -8.48 -11.14
CA ARG A 158 1.31 -9.85 -10.67
C ARG A 158 2.66 -10.44 -11.09
N ASN A 159 3.24 -9.97 -12.20
CA ASN A 159 4.52 -10.43 -12.72
C ASN A 159 5.65 -9.42 -12.46
N LYS A 160 5.57 -8.70 -11.34
CA LYS A 160 6.56 -7.68 -10.95
C LYS A 160 7.96 -8.27 -10.91
N ARG A 161 8.96 -7.41 -11.10
CA ARG A 161 10.37 -7.77 -10.97
C ARG A 161 10.98 -7.03 -9.77
N ASN A 162 12.00 -7.59 -9.11
CA ASN A 162 12.77 -6.97 -8.01
C ASN A 162 12.21 -7.10 -6.57
N GLY A 163 11.91 -8.33 -6.14
CA GLY A 163 11.64 -8.75 -4.76
C GLY A 163 12.87 -9.31 -4.04
N ILE A 164 12.69 -10.45 -3.37
CA ILE A 164 13.74 -11.10 -2.57
C ILE A 164 14.63 -11.96 -3.46
N LYS A 165 15.94 -11.72 -3.41
CA LYS A 165 16.95 -12.58 -4.03
C LYS A 165 17.31 -13.73 -3.09
N LEU A 166 17.20 -14.97 -3.56
CA LEU A 166 17.54 -16.15 -2.78
C LEU A 166 18.95 -16.65 -3.10
N TYR A 167 19.73 -16.84 -2.04
CA TYR A 167 21.03 -17.46 -2.06
C TYR A 167 21.01 -18.73 -1.19
N VAL A 168 21.82 -19.71 -1.57
CA VAL A 168 22.12 -20.88 -0.74
C VAL A 168 23.61 -21.03 -0.64
N LYS A 169 24.15 -20.97 0.58
CA LYS A 169 25.60 -20.96 0.86
C LYS A 169 26.31 -19.89 0.01
N ARG A 170 25.74 -18.69 -0.06
CA ARG A 170 26.24 -17.54 -0.84
C ARG A 170 26.25 -17.74 -2.36
N VAL A 171 25.67 -18.83 -2.85
CA VAL A 171 25.48 -19.07 -4.28
C VAL A 171 24.11 -18.54 -4.66
N PHE A 172 24.07 -17.62 -5.62
CA PHE A 172 22.81 -17.11 -6.16
C PHE A 172 21.98 -18.26 -6.74
N ILE A 173 20.70 -18.30 -6.40
CA ILE A 173 19.76 -19.31 -6.88
C ILE A 173 18.75 -18.67 -7.83
N MET A 174 18.01 -17.68 -7.36
CA MET A 174 16.98 -17.02 -8.15
C MET A 174 16.69 -15.61 -7.64
N ASP A 175 16.23 -14.78 -8.56
CA ASP A 175 15.56 -13.52 -8.25
C ASP A 175 14.09 -13.79 -7.90
N ASP A 176 13.47 -12.83 -7.22
CA ASP A 176 12.03 -12.76 -6.97
C ASP A 176 11.45 -14.05 -6.37
N ALA A 177 12.05 -14.50 -5.27
CA ALA A 177 11.59 -15.67 -4.52
C ALA A 177 10.27 -15.36 -3.76
N GLU A 178 9.17 -15.25 -4.49
CA GLU A 178 7.83 -14.90 -4.00
C GLU A 178 7.36 -15.78 -2.85
N GLN A 179 7.76 -17.06 -2.81
CA GLN A 179 7.35 -17.99 -1.76
C GLN A 179 7.96 -17.65 -0.39
N LEU A 180 8.99 -16.80 -0.34
CA LEU A 180 9.68 -16.38 0.89
C LEU A 180 9.00 -15.19 1.58
N MET A 181 7.95 -14.61 1.00
CA MET A 181 7.29 -13.44 1.57
C MET A 181 5.82 -13.38 1.15
N PRO A 182 4.88 -13.01 2.05
CA PRO A 182 3.49 -12.90 1.68
C PRO A 182 3.24 -11.71 0.74
N MET A 183 2.13 -11.77 -0.02
CA MET A 183 1.80 -10.79 -1.04
C MET A 183 1.57 -9.38 -0.49
N TYR A 184 1.00 -9.26 0.71
CA TYR A 184 0.85 -7.97 1.39
C TYR A 184 2.18 -7.32 1.85
N LEU A 185 3.33 -8.01 1.71
CA LEU A 185 4.68 -7.48 1.94
C LEU A 185 5.51 -7.39 0.65
N ARG A 186 4.87 -7.49 -0.51
CA ARG A 186 5.54 -7.50 -1.83
C ARG A 186 6.41 -6.28 -2.14
N PHE A 187 6.31 -5.19 -1.39
CA PHE A 187 7.17 -4.02 -1.54
C PHE A 187 8.60 -4.25 -1.01
N VAL A 188 8.83 -5.26 -0.17
CA VAL A 188 10.15 -5.52 0.39
C VAL A 188 11.08 -6.11 -0.68
N THR A 189 12.32 -5.62 -0.69
CA THR A 189 13.41 -6.13 -1.52
C THR A 189 14.58 -6.52 -0.62
N GLY A 190 15.48 -7.38 -1.10
CA GLY A 190 16.61 -7.79 -0.29
C GLY A 190 17.20 -9.14 -0.65
N VAL A 191 17.94 -9.68 0.30
CA VAL A 191 18.61 -10.97 0.17
C VAL A 191 18.24 -11.87 1.34
N ILE A 192 17.96 -13.13 1.01
CA ILE A 192 17.92 -14.23 1.97
C ILE A 192 18.97 -15.25 1.54
N ASP A 193 19.93 -15.55 2.41
CA ASP A 193 20.98 -16.55 2.20
C ASP A 193 20.83 -17.69 3.19
N SER A 194 20.34 -18.83 2.71
CA SER A 194 20.11 -20.02 3.53
C SER A 194 21.34 -20.92 3.58
N ALA A 195 21.62 -21.49 4.75
CA ALA A 195 22.70 -22.45 4.91
C ALA A 195 22.34 -23.83 4.35
N ASP A 196 21.05 -24.22 4.40
CA ASP A 196 20.60 -25.56 4.07
C ASP A 196 19.16 -25.55 3.54
N LEU A 197 19.01 -25.19 2.26
CA LEU A 197 17.73 -25.27 1.55
C LEU A 197 17.86 -26.34 0.45
N PRO A 198 16.94 -27.34 0.42
CA PRO A 198 17.01 -28.41 -0.57
C PRO A 198 16.71 -27.83 -1.96
N LEU A 199 17.75 -27.68 -2.78
CA LEU A 199 17.62 -27.17 -4.14
C LEU A 199 17.10 -28.27 -5.07
N ASN A 200 16.13 -27.92 -5.90
CA ASN A 200 15.75 -28.77 -7.01
C ASN A 200 16.81 -28.73 -8.13
N VAL A 201 16.75 -29.71 -9.04
CA VAL A 201 17.74 -29.88 -10.12
C VAL A 201 17.74 -28.70 -11.09
N SER A 202 16.60 -28.03 -11.30
CA SER A 202 16.51 -26.89 -12.22
C SER A 202 16.99 -25.57 -11.61
N ARG A 203 16.98 -25.40 -10.28
CA ARG A 203 17.27 -24.12 -9.58
C ARG A 203 16.40 -22.93 -10.02
N GLU A 204 15.33 -23.19 -10.77
CA GLU A 204 14.48 -22.16 -11.38
C GLU A 204 13.16 -21.94 -10.63
N ILE A 205 12.70 -22.91 -9.84
CA ILE A 205 11.43 -22.84 -9.12
C ILE A 205 11.65 -23.23 -7.67
N LEU A 206 11.27 -22.38 -6.73
CA LEU A 206 11.34 -22.72 -5.31
C LEU A 206 10.12 -23.58 -4.94
N GLN A 207 10.35 -24.83 -4.55
CA GLN A 207 9.28 -25.71 -4.10
C GLN A 207 8.86 -25.36 -2.66
N GLU A 208 7.56 -25.36 -2.41
CA GLU A 208 7.01 -25.24 -1.05
C GLU A 208 7.57 -26.36 -0.16
N SER A 209 8.15 -25.96 0.96
CA SER A 209 8.78 -26.85 1.93
C SER A 209 8.61 -26.30 3.34
N ARG A 210 8.89 -27.13 4.35
CA ARG A 210 8.84 -26.68 5.76
C ARG A 210 9.85 -25.55 6.02
N ASP A 211 11.02 -25.60 5.39
CA ASP A 211 12.05 -24.58 5.55
C ASP A 211 11.66 -23.28 4.85
N VAL A 212 11.11 -23.34 3.63
CA VAL A 212 10.56 -22.18 2.90
C VAL A 212 9.48 -21.48 3.73
N LYS A 213 8.55 -22.25 4.31
CA LYS A 213 7.52 -21.72 5.20
C LYS A 213 8.12 -21.06 6.45
N SER A 214 9.10 -21.69 7.09
CA SER A 214 9.76 -21.14 8.28
C SER A 214 10.52 -19.84 7.98
N ILE A 215 11.19 -19.77 6.82
CA ILE A 215 11.86 -18.56 6.35
C ILE A 215 10.81 -17.46 6.12
N ARG A 216 9.73 -17.76 5.39
CA ARG A 216 8.64 -16.81 5.13
C ARG A 216 8.05 -16.24 6.41
N GLU A 217 7.71 -17.08 7.39
CA GLU A 217 7.15 -16.64 8.68
C GLU A 217 8.12 -15.75 9.46
N SER A 218 9.41 -16.14 9.50
CA SER A 218 10.45 -15.37 10.19
C SER A 218 10.73 -14.01 9.51
N SER A 219 10.79 -13.98 8.19
CA SER A 219 10.99 -12.75 7.41
C SER A 219 9.77 -11.82 7.53
N THR A 220 8.57 -12.37 7.45
CA THR A 220 7.31 -11.64 7.71
C THR A 220 7.31 -11.00 9.09
N LYS A 221 7.65 -11.79 10.11
CA LYS A 221 7.72 -11.28 11.49
C LYS A 221 8.74 -10.15 11.61
N ARG A 222 9.92 -10.28 10.98
CA ARG A 222 10.96 -9.26 11.04
C ARG A 222 10.54 -7.97 10.34
N VAL A 223 9.90 -8.04 9.18
CA VAL A 223 9.38 -6.86 8.47
C VAL A 223 8.33 -6.14 9.31
N LEU A 224 7.35 -6.87 9.86
CA LEU A 224 6.33 -6.28 10.73
C LEU A 224 6.96 -5.64 11.98
N THR A 225 7.96 -6.27 12.59
CA THR A 225 8.69 -5.69 13.73
C THR A 225 9.44 -4.42 13.34
N MET A 226 10.06 -4.38 12.16
CA MET A 226 10.72 -3.17 11.66
C MET A 226 9.72 -2.03 11.45
N LEU A 227 8.51 -2.33 10.96
CA LEU A 227 7.43 -1.34 10.84
C LEU A 227 6.92 -0.87 12.21
N GLU A 228 6.75 -1.79 13.17
CA GLU A 228 6.38 -1.48 14.56
C GLU A 228 7.43 -0.58 15.23
N GLU A 229 8.72 -0.84 15.01
CA GLU A 229 9.84 -0.03 15.51
C GLU A 229 9.80 1.41 14.98
N LEU A 230 9.38 1.61 13.72
CA LEU A 230 9.19 2.95 13.15
C LEU A 230 7.93 3.62 13.69
N ALA A 231 6.79 2.91 13.65
CA ALA A 231 5.48 3.40 14.04
C ALA A 231 5.41 3.86 15.50
N ASN A 232 6.08 3.13 16.39
CA ASN A 232 6.04 3.35 17.84
C ASN A 232 7.30 4.06 18.37
N SER A 233 8.17 4.55 17.49
CA SER A 233 9.39 5.25 17.92
C SER A 233 9.06 6.58 18.58
N GLU A 234 9.79 7.01 19.61
CA GLU A 234 9.70 8.39 20.12
C GLU A 234 10.48 9.40 19.26
N ASP A 235 11.31 8.90 18.34
CA ASP A 235 12.06 9.73 17.40
C ASP A 235 11.14 10.25 16.28
N VAL A 236 11.03 11.58 16.18
CA VAL A 236 10.20 12.27 15.17
C VAL A 236 10.58 11.84 13.75
N ALA A 237 11.87 11.69 13.45
CA ALA A 237 12.32 11.30 12.12
C ALA A 237 11.85 9.88 11.75
N LYS A 238 11.77 8.97 12.72
CA LYS A 238 11.25 7.61 12.50
C LYS A 238 9.74 7.56 12.37
N LYS A 239 9.01 8.41 13.12
CA LYS A 239 7.56 8.58 12.92
C LYS A 239 7.26 9.13 11.53
N GLU A 240 8.03 10.10 11.05
CA GLU A 240 7.94 10.63 9.68
C GLU A 240 8.23 9.55 8.64
N GLN A 241 9.27 8.73 8.83
CA GLN A 241 9.54 7.57 7.98
C GLN A 241 8.35 6.60 7.94
N TYR A 242 7.67 6.36 9.06
CA TYR A 242 6.47 5.52 9.05
C TYR A 242 5.31 6.16 8.29
N ALA A 243 5.12 7.47 8.42
CA ALA A 243 4.11 8.20 7.67
C ALA A 243 4.37 8.14 6.16
N ASP A 244 5.62 8.29 5.73
CA ASP A 244 6.02 8.14 4.33
C ASP A 244 5.83 6.70 3.84
N PHE A 245 6.19 5.71 4.65
CA PHE A 245 5.89 4.31 4.36
C PHE A 245 4.38 4.08 4.15
N TRP A 246 3.55 4.61 5.04
CA TRP A 246 2.10 4.42 4.98
C TRP A 246 1.49 5.03 3.72
N LYS A 247 1.97 6.21 3.29
CA LYS A 247 1.52 6.87 2.05
C LYS A 247 1.78 6.01 0.82
N GLU A 248 2.91 5.33 0.77
CA GLU A 248 3.33 4.54 -0.41
C GLU A 248 2.79 3.10 -0.38
N PHE A 249 2.74 2.47 0.80
CA PHE A 249 2.50 1.04 0.95
C PHE A 249 1.33 0.67 1.86
N GLY A 250 0.65 1.65 2.47
CA GLY A 250 -0.44 1.42 3.42
C GLY A 250 -1.59 0.59 2.82
N GLN A 251 -1.96 0.86 1.56
CA GLN A 251 -2.99 0.07 0.88
C GLN A 251 -2.57 -1.41 0.70
N VAL A 252 -1.29 -1.65 0.38
CA VAL A 252 -0.75 -3.01 0.26
C VAL A 252 -0.71 -3.71 1.62
N LEU A 253 -0.29 -3.00 2.67
CA LEU A 253 -0.26 -3.56 4.03
C LEU A 253 -1.66 -3.90 4.55
N LYS A 254 -2.69 -3.14 4.18
CA LYS A 254 -4.11 -3.44 4.52
C LYS A 254 -4.56 -4.79 3.98
N GLU A 255 -4.03 -5.26 2.84
CA GLU A 255 -4.30 -6.61 2.31
C GLU A 255 -3.85 -7.71 3.29
N GLY A 256 -2.89 -7.44 4.19
CA GLY A 256 -2.46 -8.45 5.15
C GLY A 256 -3.53 -8.83 6.18
N ILE A 257 -4.55 -7.99 6.38
CA ILE A 257 -5.60 -8.21 7.39
C ILE A 257 -6.47 -9.43 7.07
N GLY A 258 -6.78 -9.69 5.80
CA GLY A 258 -7.53 -10.87 5.37
C GLY A 258 -6.63 -12.01 4.86
N GLU A 259 -5.39 -11.72 4.45
CA GLU A 259 -4.46 -12.73 3.92
C GLU A 259 -3.72 -13.46 5.03
N ASP A 260 -3.38 -12.79 6.14
CA ASP A 260 -2.59 -13.35 7.23
C ASP A 260 -3.28 -13.16 8.59
N VAL A 261 -4.22 -14.07 8.86
CA VAL A 261 -4.94 -14.16 10.14
C VAL A 261 -3.99 -14.24 11.33
N SER A 262 -2.81 -14.87 11.18
CA SER A 262 -1.86 -15.05 12.27
C SER A 262 -1.19 -13.75 12.70
N ASN A 263 -1.08 -12.77 11.79
CA ASN A 263 -0.54 -11.44 12.05
C ASN A 263 -1.61 -10.33 11.99
N GLN A 264 -2.90 -10.66 11.85
CA GLN A 264 -3.98 -9.69 11.66
C GLN A 264 -3.98 -8.58 12.71
N GLU A 265 -3.83 -8.92 14.00
CA GLU A 265 -3.80 -7.94 15.10
C GLU A 265 -2.61 -6.97 14.98
N ARG A 266 -1.43 -7.47 14.61
CA ARG A 266 -0.23 -6.64 14.44
C ARG A 266 -0.39 -5.67 13.27
N ILE A 267 -0.95 -6.17 12.17
CA ILE A 267 -1.22 -5.36 10.97
C ILE A 267 -2.29 -4.30 11.27
N ALA A 268 -3.34 -4.65 12.01
CA ALA A 268 -4.36 -3.69 12.44
C ALA A 268 -3.78 -2.55 13.31
N LYS A 269 -2.82 -2.84 14.20
CA LYS A 269 -2.11 -1.81 15.01
C LYS A 269 -1.21 -0.91 14.16
N LEU A 270 -0.70 -1.40 13.05
CA LEU A 270 0.06 -0.62 12.07
C LEU A 270 -0.86 0.23 11.18
N ALA A 271 -2.12 -0.13 11.02
CA ALA A 271 -3.02 0.62 10.15
C ALA A 271 -3.16 2.10 10.57
N ARG A 272 -3.27 2.98 9.57
CA ARG A 272 -3.64 4.39 9.76
C ARG A 272 -4.90 4.71 8.97
N PHE A 273 -5.71 5.60 9.50
CA PHE A 273 -6.96 6.02 8.90
C PHE A 273 -7.08 7.54 8.93
N ALA A 274 -7.92 8.08 8.06
CA ALA A 274 -8.47 9.41 8.26
C ALA A 274 -9.67 9.29 9.20
N SER A 275 -9.98 10.34 9.96
CA SER A 275 -11.17 10.36 10.81
C SER A 275 -11.78 11.74 10.88
N THR A 276 -13.00 11.84 11.37
CA THR A 276 -13.68 13.13 11.61
C THR A 276 -12.96 14.01 12.64
N HIS A 277 -11.98 13.50 13.38
CA HIS A 277 -11.24 14.26 14.39
C HIS A 277 -10.14 15.15 13.77
N THR A 278 -9.50 14.71 12.68
CA THR A 278 -8.31 15.39 12.10
C THR A 278 -8.65 16.39 11.00
N ASP A 279 -9.87 16.31 10.44
CA ASP A 279 -10.36 17.09 9.29
C ASP A 279 -9.48 17.07 8.01
N SER A 280 -8.49 16.17 7.95
CA SER A 280 -7.52 16.00 6.86
C SER A 280 -7.68 14.68 6.13
N SER A 281 -7.40 14.68 4.82
CA SER A 281 -7.32 13.46 4.01
C SER A 281 -6.12 12.57 4.35
N GLU A 282 -5.15 13.11 5.08
CA GLU A 282 -3.99 12.35 5.52
C GLU A 282 -4.39 11.29 6.55
N GLN A 283 -4.01 10.04 6.30
CA GLN A 283 -4.31 8.92 7.17
C GLN A 283 -3.25 8.84 8.28
N THR A 284 -3.57 9.42 9.45
CA THR A 284 -2.65 9.50 10.60
C THR A 284 -3.21 8.85 11.87
N VAL A 285 -4.51 8.54 11.90
CA VAL A 285 -5.19 8.02 13.09
C VAL A 285 -4.96 6.51 13.23
N THR A 286 -4.44 6.07 14.37
CA THR A 286 -4.40 4.64 14.71
C THR A 286 -5.72 4.18 15.33
N LEU A 287 -5.99 2.87 15.29
CA LEU A 287 -7.14 2.31 16.02
C LEU A 287 -7.00 2.49 17.54
N ALA A 288 -5.78 2.41 18.07
CA ALA A 288 -5.51 2.66 19.49
C ALA A 288 -5.81 4.11 19.88
N ASP A 289 -5.42 5.07 19.03
CA ASP A 289 -5.73 6.49 19.20
C ASP A 289 -7.23 6.74 19.19
N TYR A 290 -7.96 6.11 18.27
CA TYR A 290 -9.43 6.15 18.23
C TYR A 290 -10.01 5.63 19.55
N VAL A 291 -9.58 4.44 19.99
CA VAL A 291 -10.05 3.80 21.23
C VAL A 291 -9.78 4.70 22.44
N SER A 292 -8.61 5.35 22.50
CA SER A 292 -8.24 6.25 23.61
C SER A 292 -9.14 7.49 23.74
N ARG A 293 -9.79 7.89 22.63
CA ARG A 293 -10.70 9.04 22.55
C ARG A 293 -12.17 8.64 22.53
N MET A 294 -12.50 7.36 22.65
CA MET A 294 -13.88 6.90 22.73
C MET A 294 -14.60 7.56 23.90
N LYS A 295 -15.86 7.93 23.68
CA LYS A 295 -16.69 8.54 24.72
C LYS A 295 -17.09 7.53 25.77
N GLU A 296 -17.42 8.02 26.96
CA GLU A 296 -18.07 7.20 27.99
C GLU A 296 -19.38 6.60 27.42
N GLY A 297 -19.57 5.31 27.62
CA GLY A 297 -20.70 4.56 27.03
C GLY A 297 -20.53 4.15 25.56
N GLN A 298 -19.45 4.57 24.88
CA GLN A 298 -19.14 4.10 23.54
C GLN A 298 -18.48 2.70 23.58
N ASP A 299 -19.11 1.74 22.91
CA ASP A 299 -18.68 0.33 22.82
C ASP A 299 -18.31 -0.12 21.40
N LYS A 300 -18.47 0.76 20.40
CA LYS A 300 -18.25 0.48 18.98
C LYS A 300 -17.27 1.47 18.35
N ILE A 301 -16.52 0.99 17.36
CA ILE A 301 -15.70 1.80 16.46
C ILE A 301 -16.54 2.10 15.23
N TYR A 302 -16.88 3.37 15.02
CA TYR A 302 -17.71 3.79 13.90
C TYR A 302 -16.86 4.13 12.68
N TYR A 303 -17.30 3.69 11.51
CA TYR A 303 -16.66 4.02 10.23
C TYR A 303 -17.67 4.32 9.12
N VAL A 304 -17.23 5.06 8.11
CA VAL A 304 -17.95 5.25 6.84
C VAL A 304 -17.01 4.93 5.69
N THR A 305 -17.53 4.31 4.64
CA THR A 305 -16.82 4.03 3.39
C THR A 305 -17.30 4.97 2.29
N GLY A 306 -16.40 5.50 1.47
CA GLY A 306 -16.74 6.32 0.31
C GLY A 306 -15.78 6.14 -0.86
N GLU A 307 -16.14 6.58 -2.06
CA GLU A 307 -15.27 6.50 -3.25
C GLU A 307 -14.07 7.46 -3.20
N SER A 308 -14.14 8.44 -2.30
CA SER A 308 -13.08 9.40 -2.03
C SER A 308 -13.17 9.92 -0.60
N TYR A 309 -12.07 10.49 -0.10
CA TYR A 309 -12.06 11.14 1.20
C TYR A 309 -13.15 12.22 1.31
N ILE A 310 -13.36 13.02 0.27
CA ILE A 310 -14.36 14.09 0.26
C ILE A 310 -15.77 13.51 0.38
N ALA A 311 -16.07 12.44 -0.35
CA ALA A 311 -17.36 11.75 -0.26
C ALA A 311 -17.60 11.16 1.14
N ALA A 312 -16.58 10.53 1.74
CA ALA A 312 -16.66 10.02 3.10
C ALA A 312 -16.87 11.15 4.14
N LYS A 313 -16.05 12.21 4.08
CA LYS A 313 -16.08 13.37 5.01
C LYS A 313 -17.43 14.12 5.01
N ASN A 314 -18.06 14.20 3.84
CA ASN A 314 -19.31 14.94 3.63
C ASN A 314 -20.55 14.03 3.61
N SER A 315 -20.41 12.76 4.01
CA SER A 315 -21.54 11.84 4.07
C SER A 315 -22.61 12.33 5.07
N PRO A 316 -23.91 12.33 4.68
CA PRO A 316 -25.01 12.65 5.59
C PRO A 316 -25.05 11.75 6.83
N HIS A 317 -24.55 10.53 6.73
CA HIS A 317 -24.50 9.59 7.85
C HIS A 317 -23.65 10.06 9.02
N LEU A 318 -22.78 11.06 8.82
CA LEU A 318 -21.92 11.60 9.87
C LEU A 318 -22.60 12.65 10.74
N GLU A 319 -23.76 13.18 10.35
CA GLU A 319 -24.39 14.36 10.98
C GLU A 319 -24.66 14.15 12.47
N ILE A 320 -25.37 13.09 12.86
CA ILE A 320 -25.63 12.80 14.27
C ILE A 320 -24.35 12.51 15.07
N PHE A 321 -23.37 11.84 14.45
CA PHE A 321 -22.10 11.52 15.09
C PHE A 321 -21.30 12.81 15.36
N LYS A 322 -21.25 13.73 14.39
CA LYS A 322 -20.67 15.07 14.55
C LYS A 322 -21.40 15.86 15.64
N LYS A 323 -22.74 15.88 15.64
CA LYS A 323 -23.56 16.55 16.68
C LYS A 323 -23.28 15.99 18.07
N LYS A 324 -23.14 14.67 18.20
CA LYS A 324 -22.78 13.99 19.45
C LYS A 324 -21.28 13.97 19.71
N GLY A 325 -20.45 14.55 18.85
CA GLY A 325 -18.99 14.55 18.93
C GLY A 325 -18.35 13.17 18.98
N VAL A 326 -18.97 12.15 18.40
CA VAL A 326 -18.44 10.78 18.28
C VAL A 326 -17.54 10.71 17.05
N GLU A 327 -16.32 10.23 17.22
CA GLU A 327 -15.34 10.08 16.13
C GLU A 327 -15.80 8.98 15.16
N VAL A 328 -15.67 9.22 13.85
CA VAL A 328 -15.94 8.23 12.79
C VAL A 328 -14.72 8.12 11.89
N LEU A 329 -14.27 6.89 11.61
CA LEU A 329 -13.21 6.63 10.65
C LEU A 329 -13.72 6.84 9.22
N LEU A 330 -12.90 7.50 8.39
CA LEU A 330 -13.21 7.83 7.00
C LEU A 330 -12.36 6.92 6.09
N LEU A 331 -13.00 5.89 5.55
CA LEU A 331 -12.38 4.87 4.71
C LEU A 331 -12.68 5.18 3.25
N SER A 332 -11.65 5.35 2.43
CA SER A 332 -11.80 5.80 1.04
C SER A 332 -10.90 5.07 0.04
N ASP A 333 -10.06 4.15 0.51
CA ASP A 333 -9.24 3.33 -0.36
C ASP A 333 -10.05 2.13 -0.85
N ARG A 334 -9.76 1.65 -2.06
CA ARG A 334 -10.43 0.45 -2.62
C ARG A 334 -10.23 -0.78 -1.73
N VAL A 335 -9.06 -0.93 -1.13
CA VAL A 335 -8.75 -2.05 -0.24
C VAL A 335 -9.58 -2.02 1.06
N ASP A 336 -10.18 -0.88 1.42
CA ASP A 336 -10.91 -0.76 2.69
C ASP A 336 -12.16 -1.64 2.74
N GLU A 337 -12.90 -1.77 1.64
CA GLU A 337 -14.05 -2.69 1.56
C GLU A 337 -13.62 -4.15 1.74
N TRP A 338 -12.44 -4.49 1.21
CA TRP A 338 -11.87 -5.81 1.38
C TRP A 338 -11.43 -6.03 2.84
N LEU A 339 -10.73 -5.07 3.44
CA LEU A 339 -10.33 -5.09 4.85
C LEU A 339 -11.53 -5.34 5.76
N LEU A 340 -12.62 -4.61 5.55
CA LEU A 340 -13.83 -4.69 6.38
C LEU A 340 -14.57 -6.03 6.25
N SER A 341 -14.29 -6.82 5.20
CA SER A 341 -14.84 -8.17 5.07
C SER A 341 -14.15 -9.22 5.94
N TYR A 342 -12.95 -8.90 6.47
CA TYR A 342 -12.17 -9.79 7.36
C TYR A 342 -11.95 -9.21 8.75
N PHE A 343 -12.17 -7.91 8.94
CA PHE A 343 -11.86 -7.19 10.17
C PHE A 343 -13.11 -6.61 10.81
N HIS A 344 -13.56 -7.24 11.89
CA HIS A 344 -14.84 -6.93 12.53
C HIS A 344 -14.70 -6.40 13.95
N GLU A 345 -13.54 -6.55 14.58
CA GLU A 345 -13.31 -6.15 15.97
C GLU A 345 -11.86 -5.68 16.19
N PHE A 346 -11.69 -4.69 17.06
CA PHE A 346 -10.39 -4.28 17.59
C PHE A 346 -10.50 -3.99 19.08
N ASP A 347 -9.63 -4.59 19.90
CA ASP A 347 -9.59 -4.39 21.36
C ASP A 347 -10.95 -4.61 22.04
N GLY A 348 -11.69 -5.66 21.63
CA GLY A 348 -13.02 -5.98 22.15
C GLY A 348 -14.14 -5.06 21.65
N LYS A 349 -13.85 -4.12 20.73
CA LYS A 349 -14.82 -3.17 20.17
C LYS A 349 -15.17 -3.54 18.73
N ALA A 350 -16.45 -3.77 18.47
CA ALA A 350 -16.93 -4.07 17.13
C ALA A 350 -16.78 -2.85 16.20
N LEU A 351 -16.40 -3.10 14.95
CA LEU A 351 -16.40 -2.10 13.89
C LEU A 351 -17.80 -2.05 13.26
N VAL A 352 -18.41 -0.85 13.24
CA VAL A 352 -19.78 -0.66 12.76
C VAL A 352 -19.84 0.46 11.73
N SER A 353 -20.43 0.15 10.57
CA SER A 353 -20.66 1.15 9.53
C SER A 353 -21.79 2.09 9.93
N VAL A 354 -21.54 3.40 9.83
CA VAL A 354 -22.60 4.42 10.01
C VAL A 354 -23.55 4.49 8.82
N ALA A 355 -23.33 3.72 7.74
CA ALA A 355 -24.14 3.69 6.52
C ALA A 355 -24.95 2.38 6.35
N LYS A 356 -24.94 1.50 7.37
CA LYS A 356 -25.69 0.23 7.36
C LYS A 356 -26.66 0.16 8.53
N GLY A 357 -27.75 -0.58 8.34
CA GLY A 357 -28.72 -0.91 9.37
C GLY A 357 -29.41 0.32 9.98
N GLY A 358 -30.04 0.11 11.14
CA GLY A 358 -30.60 1.18 11.95
C GLY A 358 -29.53 2.05 12.62
N LEU A 359 -29.88 3.29 13.00
CA LEU A 359 -29.04 4.10 13.86
C LEU A 359 -28.99 3.46 15.26
N ASP A 360 -27.93 2.71 15.54
CA ASP A 360 -27.68 2.17 16.87
C ASP A 360 -26.49 2.88 17.52
N LEU A 361 -26.80 3.87 18.35
CA LEU A 361 -25.84 4.59 19.17
C LEU A 361 -25.64 3.92 20.56
N GLY A 362 -26.29 2.78 20.84
CA GLY A 362 -26.16 2.08 22.11
C GLY A 362 -26.53 2.96 23.30
N ALA A 363 -25.61 3.06 24.27
CA ALA A 363 -25.73 3.93 25.45
C ALA A 363 -25.50 5.42 25.15
N LEU A 364 -25.07 5.77 23.93
CA LEU A 364 -24.95 7.17 23.48
C LEU A 364 -26.28 7.73 22.96
N ALA A 365 -27.32 6.90 22.82
CA ALA A 365 -28.68 7.34 22.51
C ALA A 365 -29.38 7.80 23.79
N ASP A 366 -30.01 8.98 23.77
CA ASP A 366 -30.88 9.41 24.86
C ASP A 366 -32.17 8.57 24.84
N GLU A 367 -32.67 8.15 26.01
CA GLU A 367 -33.97 7.47 26.09
C GLU A 367 -35.11 8.36 25.57
N ALA A 368 -34.98 9.68 25.72
CA ALA A 368 -35.91 10.64 25.14
C ALA A 368 -35.90 10.60 23.60
N GLU A 369 -34.73 10.52 22.97
CA GLU A 369 -34.59 10.41 21.52
C GLU A 369 -35.22 9.11 20.99
N LYS A 370 -35.04 7.98 21.68
CA LYS A 370 -35.68 6.71 21.28
C LYS A 370 -37.21 6.78 21.33
N LYS A 371 -37.75 7.53 22.28
CA LYS A 371 -39.20 7.75 22.40
C LYS A 371 -39.70 8.71 21.31
N GLU A 372 -38.99 9.81 21.09
CA GLU A 372 -39.28 10.78 20.03
C GLU A 372 -39.28 10.11 18.65
N GLN A 373 -38.35 9.19 18.38
CA GLN A 373 -38.31 8.45 17.12
C GLN A 373 -39.60 7.66 16.87
N LYS A 374 -40.08 6.91 17.87
CA LYS A 374 -41.32 6.12 17.74
C LYS A 374 -42.55 6.99 17.52
N GLU A 375 -42.67 8.08 18.29
CA GLU A 375 -43.78 9.03 18.13
C GLU A 375 -43.75 9.69 16.74
N THR A 376 -42.55 10.00 16.23
CA THR A 376 -42.37 10.59 14.90
C THR A 376 -42.65 9.58 13.79
N GLU A 377 -42.25 8.31 13.93
CA GLU A 377 -42.63 7.25 13.00
C GLU A 377 -44.16 7.14 12.86
N GLU A 378 -44.88 7.19 13.98
CA GLU A 378 -46.34 7.14 14.00
C GLU A 378 -46.95 8.37 13.31
N GLN A 379 -46.42 9.57 13.59
CA GLN A 379 -46.90 10.84 13.03
C GLN A 379 -46.65 10.98 11.51
N TYR A 380 -45.65 10.28 10.98
CA TYR A 380 -45.25 10.34 9.56
C TYR A 380 -45.60 9.07 8.79
N LYS A 381 -46.35 8.15 9.39
CA LYS A 381 -46.75 6.88 8.77
C LYS A 381 -47.38 7.05 7.38
N ASP A 382 -48.31 7.98 7.22
CA ASP A 382 -48.98 8.24 5.93
C ASP A 382 -48.00 8.73 4.86
N LEU A 383 -47.05 9.61 5.23
CA LEU A 383 -46.01 10.08 4.31
C LEU A 383 -45.08 8.93 3.90
N ILE A 384 -44.67 8.12 4.88
CA ILE A 384 -43.81 6.95 4.66
C ILE A 384 -44.46 5.99 3.66
N GLU A 385 -45.73 5.62 3.87
CA GLU A 385 -46.47 4.73 2.98
C GLU A 385 -46.63 5.31 1.57
N ARG A 386 -46.92 6.61 1.46
CA ARG A 386 -47.01 7.31 0.17
C ARG A 386 -45.68 7.33 -0.58
N MET A 387 -44.56 7.57 0.13
CA MET A 387 -43.21 7.53 -0.45
C MET A 387 -42.83 6.11 -0.89
N LYS A 388 -43.13 5.06 -0.10
CA LYS A 388 -42.89 3.67 -0.50
C LYS A 388 -43.58 3.34 -1.82
N LYS A 389 -44.83 3.78 -1.98
CA LYS A 389 -45.59 3.57 -3.22
C LYS A 389 -45.00 4.33 -4.40
N SER A 390 -44.58 5.57 -4.18
CA SER A 390 -43.97 6.41 -5.23
C SER A 390 -42.61 5.89 -5.71
N LEU A 391 -41.82 5.36 -4.78
CA LEU A 391 -40.46 4.84 -5.01
C LEU A 391 -40.44 3.32 -5.16
N ASP A 392 -41.58 2.70 -5.50
CA ASP A 392 -41.65 1.26 -5.72
C ASP A 392 -40.63 0.83 -6.79
N GLY A 393 -39.99 -0.30 -6.54
CA GLY A 393 -38.90 -0.77 -7.38
C GLY A 393 -37.53 -0.11 -7.10
N LYS A 394 -37.45 1.07 -6.48
CA LYS A 394 -36.19 1.79 -6.22
C LYS A 394 -35.65 1.58 -4.80
N VAL A 395 -36.52 1.48 -3.82
CA VAL A 395 -36.17 1.30 -2.40
C VAL A 395 -36.69 -0.03 -1.87
N LYS A 396 -36.01 -0.57 -0.84
CA LYS A 396 -36.49 -1.70 -0.05
C LYS A 396 -37.51 -1.25 0.98
N ASP A 397 -37.24 -0.12 1.63
CA ASP A 397 -38.09 0.46 2.65
C ASP A 397 -37.91 1.98 2.74
N VAL A 398 -38.85 2.65 3.41
CA VAL A 398 -38.76 4.08 3.77
C VAL A 398 -39.06 4.22 5.26
N ARG A 399 -38.24 4.97 5.99
CA ARG A 399 -38.44 5.24 7.43
C ARG A 399 -37.95 6.64 7.81
N VAL A 400 -38.43 7.18 8.92
CA VAL A 400 -37.83 8.39 9.50
C VAL A 400 -36.53 8.04 10.23
N THR A 401 -35.66 9.02 10.40
CA THR A 401 -34.40 8.84 11.11
C THR A 401 -34.07 10.03 11.98
N LEU A 402 -33.35 9.76 13.08
CA LEU A 402 -32.69 10.77 13.91
C LEU A 402 -31.21 10.95 13.54
N ARG A 403 -30.72 10.23 12.52
CA ARG A 403 -29.34 10.29 12.03
C ARG A 403 -28.97 11.63 11.40
N LEU A 404 -29.96 12.31 10.86
CA LEU A 404 -29.80 13.50 10.03
C LEU A 404 -30.17 14.76 10.82
N THR A 405 -29.38 15.81 10.65
CA THR A 405 -29.63 17.16 11.17
C THR A 405 -30.00 18.10 10.04
N ASP A 406 -29.13 18.22 9.04
CA ASP A 406 -29.23 19.21 7.97
C ASP A 406 -29.64 18.57 6.64
N SER A 407 -29.36 17.28 6.46
CA SER A 407 -29.77 16.58 5.24
C SER A 407 -31.26 16.21 5.30
N PRO A 408 -31.99 16.28 4.16
CA PRO A 408 -33.40 15.90 4.09
C PRO A 408 -33.60 14.38 4.08
N ALA A 409 -32.65 13.63 3.52
CA ALA A 409 -32.70 12.17 3.44
C ALA A 409 -31.32 11.57 3.23
N CYS A 410 -31.20 10.27 3.50
CA CYS A 410 -30.06 9.42 3.13
C CYS A 410 -30.55 8.00 2.80
N LEU A 411 -29.72 7.23 2.11
CA LEU A 411 -29.91 5.83 1.78
C LEU A 411 -29.00 4.97 2.67
N VAL A 412 -29.54 3.89 3.20
CA VAL A 412 -28.77 2.95 4.02
C VAL A 412 -28.91 1.54 3.47
N ALA A 413 -27.82 0.79 3.49
CA ALA A 413 -27.90 -0.64 3.23
C ALA A 413 -28.46 -1.35 4.47
N ASP A 414 -29.09 -2.50 4.27
CA ASP A 414 -29.47 -3.35 5.40
C ASP A 414 -28.22 -3.88 6.13
N GLU A 415 -28.37 -4.30 7.38
CA GLU A 415 -27.29 -4.71 8.28
C GLU A 415 -26.42 -5.85 7.70
N HIS A 416 -27.06 -6.80 7.01
CA HIS A 416 -26.40 -7.96 6.40
C HIS A 416 -26.15 -7.81 4.89
N GLU A 417 -26.50 -6.66 4.30
CA GLU A 417 -26.29 -6.42 2.86
C GLU A 417 -24.91 -5.81 2.59
N LEU A 418 -24.48 -5.88 1.32
CA LEU A 418 -23.24 -5.24 0.88
C LEU A 418 -23.36 -3.71 1.00
N SER A 419 -22.25 -3.03 1.28
CA SER A 419 -22.25 -1.56 1.30
C SER A 419 -22.54 -1.03 -0.12
N ALA A 420 -23.12 0.16 -0.22
CA ALA A 420 -23.35 0.82 -1.51
C ALA A 420 -22.03 0.99 -2.29
N ASN A 421 -20.96 1.32 -1.58
CA ASN A 421 -19.63 1.50 -2.17
C ASN A 421 -19.03 0.19 -2.69
N LEU A 422 -19.13 -0.93 -1.96
CA LEU A 422 -18.74 -2.25 -2.46
C LEU A 422 -19.58 -2.70 -3.67
N LEU A 423 -20.89 -2.46 -3.66
CA LEU A 423 -21.76 -2.76 -4.81
C LEU A 423 -21.30 -2.00 -6.07
N ARG A 424 -20.92 -0.73 -5.93
CA ARG A 424 -20.36 0.06 -7.05
C ARG A 424 -19.02 -0.51 -7.53
N MET A 425 -18.12 -0.87 -6.61
CA MET A 425 -16.84 -1.49 -6.97
C MET A 425 -17.02 -2.79 -7.76
N LEU A 426 -17.94 -3.67 -7.32
CA LEU A 426 -18.25 -4.92 -8.03
C LEU A 426 -18.78 -4.66 -9.44
N LYS A 427 -19.72 -3.73 -9.60
CA LYS A 427 -20.26 -3.33 -10.91
C LYS A 427 -19.17 -2.76 -11.82
N ALA A 428 -18.30 -1.88 -11.29
CA ALA A 428 -17.19 -1.29 -12.04
C ALA A 428 -16.14 -2.34 -12.49
N ALA A 429 -15.96 -3.40 -11.70
CA ALA A 429 -15.12 -4.54 -12.04
C ALA A 429 -15.77 -5.53 -13.03
N GLY A 430 -16.99 -5.24 -13.52
CA GLY A 430 -17.74 -6.12 -14.42
C GLY A 430 -18.28 -7.39 -13.74
N GLN A 431 -18.26 -7.45 -12.40
CA GLN A 431 -18.80 -8.57 -11.64
C GLN A 431 -20.33 -8.43 -11.49
N GLN A 432 -21.03 -9.56 -11.41
CA GLN A 432 -22.44 -9.55 -11.05
C GLN A 432 -22.60 -9.14 -9.58
N ALA A 433 -23.07 -7.93 -9.34
CA ALA A 433 -23.43 -7.46 -8.02
C ALA A 433 -24.88 -7.86 -7.69
N PRO A 434 -25.19 -8.30 -6.46
CA PRO A 434 -26.56 -8.52 -6.02
C PRO A 434 -27.44 -7.27 -6.26
N ASP A 435 -28.69 -7.50 -6.67
CA ASP A 435 -29.67 -6.42 -6.79
C ASP A 435 -30.21 -6.05 -5.40
N SER A 436 -29.40 -5.30 -4.63
CA SER A 436 -29.77 -4.76 -3.33
C SER A 436 -30.44 -3.40 -3.50
N LYS A 437 -31.64 -3.25 -2.95
CA LYS A 437 -32.32 -1.95 -2.88
C LYS A 437 -32.04 -1.31 -1.53
N PRO A 438 -31.69 -0.01 -1.48
CA PRO A 438 -31.44 0.68 -0.23
C PRO A 438 -32.73 0.97 0.54
N ILE A 439 -32.59 1.27 1.83
CA ILE A 439 -33.64 1.85 2.66
C ILE A 439 -33.48 3.37 2.62
N LEU A 440 -34.53 4.11 2.26
CA LEU A 440 -34.54 5.57 2.31
C LEU A 440 -34.90 6.04 3.72
N GLU A 441 -33.97 6.69 4.39
CA GLU A 441 -34.21 7.38 5.64
C GLU A 441 -34.49 8.86 5.40
N ILE A 442 -35.60 9.38 5.94
CA ILE A 442 -36.00 10.78 5.80
C ILE A 442 -35.87 11.54 7.13
N ASN A 443 -35.48 12.80 7.06
CA ASN A 443 -35.40 13.70 8.21
C ASN A 443 -36.73 14.45 8.39
N PRO A 444 -37.56 14.09 9.39
CA PRO A 444 -38.87 14.70 9.59
C PRO A 444 -38.81 16.17 10.02
N GLN A 445 -37.65 16.66 10.47
CA GLN A 445 -37.46 18.05 10.89
C GLN A 445 -37.00 18.94 9.72
N HIS A 446 -36.56 18.34 8.61
CA HIS A 446 -36.05 19.11 7.48
C HIS A 446 -37.18 19.84 6.72
N PRO A 447 -37.02 21.13 6.36
CA PRO A 447 -38.07 21.90 5.67
C PRO A 447 -38.60 21.27 4.37
N LEU A 448 -37.75 20.57 3.61
CA LEU A 448 -38.19 19.84 2.40
C LEU A 448 -39.13 18.67 2.73
N VAL A 449 -38.86 17.91 3.79
CA VAL A 449 -39.70 16.77 4.19
C VAL A 449 -41.01 17.28 4.79
N LEU A 450 -40.96 18.35 5.57
CA LEU A 450 -42.15 19.04 6.10
C LEU A 450 -43.05 19.56 4.98
N LYS A 451 -42.48 20.15 3.92
CA LYS A 451 -43.25 20.56 2.74
C LYS A 451 -43.82 19.38 1.98
N LEU A 452 -43.02 18.32 1.78
CA LEU A 452 -43.43 17.12 1.06
C LEU A 452 -44.64 16.44 1.71
N LYS A 453 -44.76 16.51 3.05
CA LYS A 453 -45.92 15.99 3.79
C LYS A 453 -47.26 16.57 3.32
N TYR A 454 -47.28 17.82 2.85
CA TYR A 454 -48.50 18.52 2.44
C TYR A 454 -48.56 18.76 0.92
N GLU A 455 -47.63 18.18 0.15
CA GLU A 455 -47.59 18.32 -1.30
C GLU A 455 -48.46 17.26 -1.98
N ASP A 456 -49.37 17.70 -2.85
CA ASP A 456 -50.32 16.80 -3.52
C ASP A 456 -50.18 16.73 -5.03
N LYS A 457 -49.75 17.82 -5.68
CA LYS A 457 -49.73 17.92 -7.14
C LYS A 457 -48.49 17.26 -7.75
N GLN A 458 -47.35 17.46 -7.11
CA GLN A 458 -46.04 17.05 -7.61
C GLN A 458 -45.31 16.09 -6.64
N PHE A 459 -46.08 15.37 -5.82
CA PHE A 459 -45.54 14.51 -4.76
C PHE A 459 -44.52 13.49 -5.29
N ASP A 460 -44.85 12.79 -6.39
CA ASP A 460 -43.99 11.73 -6.92
C ASP A 460 -42.67 12.25 -7.49
N ASP A 461 -42.71 13.45 -8.09
CA ASP A 461 -41.52 14.13 -8.57
C ASP A 461 -40.63 14.56 -7.40
N TRP A 462 -41.19 15.15 -6.34
CA TRP A 462 -40.44 15.52 -5.14
C TRP A 462 -39.87 14.32 -4.39
N ALA A 463 -40.63 13.24 -4.24
CA ALA A 463 -40.14 12.01 -3.63
C ALA A 463 -38.99 11.41 -4.43
N THR A 464 -39.09 11.43 -5.78
CA THR A 464 -38.02 10.98 -6.67
C THR A 464 -36.79 11.89 -6.60
N ILE A 465 -36.97 13.21 -6.58
CA ILE A 465 -35.88 14.18 -6.43
C ILE A 465 -35.15 13.94 -5.11
N LEU A 466 -35.88 13.74 -4.01
CA LEU A 466 -35.30 13.49 -2.69
C LEU A 466 -34.49 12.19 -2.67
N PHE A 467 -35.00 11.13 -3.30
CA PHE A 467 -34.26 9.88 -3.49
C PHE A 467 -33.00 10.08 -4.35
N ASP A 468 -33.12 10.74 -5.50
CA ASP A 468 -32.01 10.98 -6.43
C ASP A 468 -30.90 11.83 -5.76
N GLN A 469 -31.28 12.82 -4.93
CA GLN A 469 -30.34 13.62 -4.14
C GLN A 469 -29.62 12.80 -3.07
N ALA A 470 -30.35 11.95 -2.33
CA ALA A 470 -29.75 11.06 -1.34
C ALA A 470 -28.76 10.08 -2.00
N LEU A 471 -29.12 9.53 -3.16
CA LEU A 471 -28.24 8.66 -3.95
C LEU A 471 -26.95 9.37 -4.37
N LEU A 472 -27.06 10.61 -4.87
CA LEU A 472 -25.89 11.41 -5.25
C LEU A 472 -25.00 11.76 -4.05
N ALA A 473 -25.60 12.10 -2.90
CA ALA A 473 -24.86 12.48 -1.69
C ALA A 473 -23.96 11.34 -1.17
N GLU A 474 -24.31 10.09 -1.47
CA GLU A 474 -23.52 8.91 -1.11
C GLU A 474 -22.54 8.46 -2.20
N GLY A 475 -22.39 9.25 -3.26
CA GLY A 475 -21.54 8.94 -4.42
C GLY A 475 -22.18 7.94 -5.39
N GLY A 476 -23.50 7.74 -5.30
CA GLY A 476 -24.24 6.91 -6.25
C GLY A 476 -24.33 7.55 -7.63
N GLN A 477 -24.58 6.72 -8.65
CA GLN A 477 -24.84 7.18 -10.02
C GLN A 477 -26.33 7.12 -10.30
N LEU A 478 -26.87 8.21 -10.87
CA LEU A 478 -28.26 8.25 -11.31
C LEU A 478 -28.46 7.34 -12.52
N GLN A 479 -29.53 6.56 -12.51
CA GLN A 479 -29.94 5.77 -13.69
C GLN A 479 -30.40 6.67 -14.85
N ASP A 480 -31.03 7.81 -14.54
CA ASP A 480 -31.52 8.79 -15.51
C ASP A 480 -31.13 10.22 -15.08
N PRO A 481 -29.89 10.66 -15.35
CA PRO A 481 -29.44 12.02 -15.02
C PRO A 481 -30.27 13.11 -15.71
N ALA A 482 -30.73 12.87 -16.95
CA ALA A 482 -31.51 13.84 -17.71
C ALA A 482 -32.91 14.02 -17.12
N GLY A 483 -33.56 12.92 -16.70
CA GLY A 483 -34.83 12.95 -15.99
C GLY A 483 -34.74 13.67 -14.66
N TYR A 484 -33.66 13.48 -13.89
CA TYR A 484 -33.42 14.23 -12.66
C TYR A 484 -33.35 15.74 -12.91
N VAL A 485 -32.54 16.18 -13.88
CA VAL A 485 -32.42 17.61 -14.22
C VAL A 485 -33.74 18.19 -14.69
N LYS A 486 -34.50 17.44 -15.50
CA LYS A 486 -35.82 17.86 -15.97
C LYS A 486 -36.79 18.06 -14.80
N ARG A 487 -36.85 17.14 -13.84
CA ARG A 487 -37.69 17.24 -12.64
C ARG A 487 -37.32 18.46 -11.81
N ILE A 488 -36.03 18.70 -11.55
CA ILE A 488 -35.55 19.88 -10.83
C ILE A 488 -35.97 21.17 -11.54
N ASN A 489 -35.76 21.28 -12.84
CA ASN A 489 -36.14 22.47 -13.61
C ASN A 489 -37.65 22.73 -13.56
N GLN A 490 -38.47 21.68 -13.59
CA GLN A 490 -39.93 21.81 -13.45
C GLN A 490 -40.32 22.34 -12.07
N MET A 491 -39.66 21.88 -11.00
CA MET A 491 -39.93 22.38 -9.64
C MET A 491 -39.47 23.82 -9.43
N LEU A 492 -38.38 24.24 -10.05
CA LEU A 492 -37.87 25.62 -9.94
C LEU A 492 -38.68 26.65 -10.72
N LEU A 493 -39.44 26.20 -11.72
CA LEU A 493 -40.30 27.05 -12.55
C LEU A 493 -41.77 27.05 -12.09
N ALA A 494 -42.15 26.12 -11.21
CA ALA A 494 -43.47 26.02 -10.60
C ALA A 494 -43.61 27.01 -9.44
#